data_AF-A0A7W1AA20-F1
#
_entry.id   AF-A0A7W1AA20-F1
#
_cell.length_a   1.000
_cell.length_b   1.000
_cell.length_c   1.000
_cell.angle_alpha   90.00
_cell.angle_beta   90.00
_cell.angle_gamma   90.00
#
_symmetry.space_group_name_H-M   'P 1'
#
loop_
_entity.id
_entity.type
_entity.pdbx_description
1 polymer ?
#
loop_
_entity_poly.entity_id
_entity_poly.type
_entity_poly.pdbx_seq_one_letter_code
_entity_poly.pdbx_strand_id
1 'polypeptide(L)'
;RCKTAILKLDRGVSGLGNALVDVDGALGEGALARAPQLEDTESEVGTYLHALADQGGIVEERIEGEDFRSPSAQLRISPSGQVEILSTHDQVLGGPHGQTYFGCRFPADSEYAPRIAAEALKVGRRLAREGVIGRCAVDFVAVRQKGEWQPYAIEINLRCGGTTHPFMAISTLTDGAYDPLAAEFRTPLGDLKHYVATDHLDAPAYSALTPDDLLDVVGERSLGWDAEREAGVALHMVSALAVAGRIGLTAIGDTPSEAQALYRELKQTLDGLAAKAGVTYSRLQPRAPAARVAGPRTR
;
A
#
# COMPACT_ATOMS: atom_id res chain seq x y z
N ARG A 1 12.79 27.86 9.05
CA ARG A 1 12.57 27.70 7.59
C ARG A 1 12.53 26.20 7.34
N CYS A 2 11.54 25.72 6.62
CA CYS A 2 11.46 24.32 6.22
C CYS A 2 12.64 24.00 5.30
N LYS A 3 13.34 22.88 5.55
CA LYS A 3 14.51 22.47 4.76
C LYS A 3 14.11 21.62 3.55
N THR A 4 12.99 20.90 3.66
CA THR A 4 12.54 19.90 2.70
C THR A 4 11.08 20.13 2.37
N ALA A 5 10.76 20.24 1.09
CA ALA A 5 9.40 20.30 0.58
C ALA A 5 9.05 18.99 -0.13
N ILE A 6 7.76 18.71 -0.20
CA ILE A 6 7.21 17.68 -1.09
C ILE A 6 6.35 18.34 -2.14
N LEU A 7 6.59 17.98 -3.39
CA LEU A 7 5.77 18.32 -4.54
C LEU A 7 4.86 17.14 -4.80
N LYS A 8 3.58 17.39 -5.08
CA LYS A 8 2.63 16.34 -5.46
C LYS A 8 1.84 16.80 -6.68
N LEU A 9 1.79 15.93 -7.70
CA LEU A 9 0.97 16.17 -8.88
C LEU A 9 -0.52 16.03 -8.55
N ASP A 10 -1.38 16.91 -9.10
CA ASP A 10 -2.82 16.90 -8.83
C ASP A 10 -3.52 15.58 -9.24
N ARG A 11 -2.93 14.83 -10.19
CA ARG A 11 -3.45 13.53 -10.66
C ARG A 11 -2.51 12.36 -10.35
N GLY A 12 -1.60 12.52 -9.39
CA GLY A 12 -0.75 11.44 -8.92
C GLY A 12 -1.54 10.29 -8.29
N VAL A 13 -1.02 9.07 -8.37
CA VAL A 13 -1.63 7.87 -7.76
C VAL A 13 -0.55 7.07 -7.04
N SER A 14 -0.91 6.50 -5.89
CA SER A 14 -0.05 5.59 -5.10
C SER A 14 1.32 6.16 -4.73
N GLY A 15 1.43 7.48 -4.59
CA GLY A 15 2.68 8.18 -4.24
C GLY A 15 3.63 8.45 -5.40
N LEU A 16 3.40 7.89 -6.60
CA LEU A 16 4.28 8.05 -7.76
C LEU A 16 4.33 9.49 -8.30
N GLY A 17 3.30 10.29 -8.00
CA GLY A 17 3.26 11.71 -8.33
C GLY A 17 4.03 12.61 -7.36
N ASN A 18 4.72 12.02 -6.36
CA ASN A 18 5.42 12.78 -5.33
C ASN A 18 6.89 12.99 -5.73
N ALA A 19 7.43 14.15 -5.37
CA ALA A 19 8.85 14.44 -5.46
C ALA A 19 9.33 15.22 -4.24
N LEU A 20 10.50 14.87 -3.71
CA LEU A 20 11.14 15.62 -2.64
C LEU A 20 12.01 16.73 -3.21
N VAL A 21 12.01 17.88 -2.53
CA VAL A 21 12.85 19.02 -2.90
C VAL A 21 13.58 19.54 -1.66
N ASP A 22 14.92 19.59 -1.74
CA ASP A 22 15.73 20.38 -0.82
C ASP A 22 15.54 21.87 -1.16
N VAL A 23 14.93 22.61 -0.25
CA VAL A 23 14.55 24.01 -0.46
C VAL A 23 15.78 24.89 -0.61
N ASP A 24 16.79 24.70 0.23
CA ASP A 24 18.00 25.53 0.17
C ASP A 24 18.78 25.26 -1.13
N GLY A 25 18.83 23.99 -1.55
CA GLY A 25 19.42 23.59 -2.83
C GLY A 25 18.65 24.14 -4.04
N ALA A 26 17.32 24.14 -4.00
CA ALA A 26 16.47 24.59 -5.09
C ALA A 26 16.51 26.11 -5.34
N LEU A 27 16.89 26.89 -4.33
CA LEU A 27 17.01 28.35 -4.42
C LEU A 27 18.31 28.82 -5.12
N GLY A 28 19.23 27.91 -5.45
CA GLY A 28 20.41 28.22 -6.27
C GLY A 28 20.07 28.48 -7.75
N GLU A 29 20.90 29.26 -8.45
CA GLU A 29 20.68 29.57 -9.87
C GLU A 29 20.60 28.30 -10.74
N GLY A 30 19.51 28.14 -11.49
CA GLY A 30 19.28 26.98 -12.37
C GLY A 30 19.14 25.63 -11.64
N ALA A 31 18.95 25.63 -10.32
CA ALA A 31 18.88 24.41 -9.51
C ALA A 31 17.48 23.80 -9.44
N LEU A 32 16.42 24.62 -9.54
CA LEU A 32 15.03 24.17 -9.38
C LEU A 32 14.63 23.06 -10.37
N ALA A 33 15.13 23.09 -11.61
CA ALA A 33 14.84 22.07 -12.62
C ALA A 33 15.54 20.71 -12.37
N ARG A 34 16.48 20.65 -11.42
CA ARG A 34 17.24 19.44 -11.03
C ARG A 34 17.02 19.04 -9.57
N ALA A 35 16.29 19.86 -8.83
CA ALA A 35 16.05 19.67 -7.41
C ALA A 35 15.04 18.55 -7.07
N PRO A 36 13.98 18.28 -7.88
CA PRO A 36 13.03 17.22 -7.57
C PRO A 36 13.67 15.83 -7.60
N GLN A 37 13.58 15.14 -6.46
CA GLN A 37 13.88 13.72 -6.33
C GLN A 37 12.57 12.96 -6.45
N LEU A 38 12.35 12.34 -7.60
CA LEU A 38 11.07 11.69 -7.93
C LEU A 38 10.90 10.38 -7.18
N GLU A 39 9.69 10.10 -6.70
CA GLU A 39 9.35 8.78 -6.19
C GLU A 39 9.27 7.74 -7.32
N ASP A 40 8.76 8.13 -8.48
CA ASP A 40 8.76 7.31 -9.69
C ASP A 40 10.14 7.30 -10.35
N THR A 41 10.89 6.22 -10.13
CA THR A 41 12.26 6.04 -10.67
C THR A 41 12.30 5.80 -12.17
N GLU A 42 11.17 5.48 -12.80
CA GLU A 42 11.07 5.27 -14.25
C GLU A 42 10.77 6.58 -15.00
N SER A 43 10.42 7.65 -14.26
CA SER A 43 10.14 8.96 -14.82
C SER A 43 11.36 9.87 -14.80
N GLU A 44 11.42 10.79 -15.75
CA GLU A 44 12.45 11.82 -15.80
C GLU A 44 11.91 13.14 -15.23
N VAL A 45 12.78 13.94 -14.60
CA VAL A 45 12.39 15.24 -14.00
C VAL A 45 11.75 16.16 -15.04
N GLY A 46 12.22 16.15 -16.30
CA GLY A 46 11.60 16.94 -17.37
C GLY A 46 10.14 16.55 -17.64
N THR A 47 9.85 15.24 -17.68
CA THR A 47 8.50 14.70 -17.83
C THR A 47 7.62 15.05 -16.64
N TYR A 48 8.17 14.93 -15.42
CA TYR A 48 7.47 15.32 -14.19
C TYR A 48 7.10 16.81 -14.19
N LEU A 49 8.03 17.69 -14.52
CA LEU A 49 7.79 19.14 -14.57
C LEU A 49 6.80 19.52 -15.67
N HIS A 50 6.82 18.83 -16.81
CA HIS A 50 5.82 19.01 -17.85
C HIS A 50 4.42 18.60 -17.36
N ALA A 51 4.31 17.46 -16.67
CA ALA A 51 3.06 17.02 -16.06
C ALA A 51 2.57 18.01 -14.99
N LEU A 52 3.46 18.52 -14.14
CA LEU A 52 3.15 19.54 -13.14
C LEU A 52 2.63 20.84 -13.79
N ALA A 53 3.22 21.26 -14.90
CA ALA A 53 2.79 22.45 -15.64
C ALA A 53 1.42 22.25 -16.34
N ASP A 54 1.14 21.04 -16.83
CA ASP A 54 -0.11 20.71 -17.52
C ASP A 54 -1.29 20.56 -16.56
N GLN A 55 -1.11 19.80 -15.47
CA GLN A 55 -2.23 19.41 -14.60
C GLN A 55 -2.28 20.16 -13.27
N GLY A 56 -1.23 20.89 -12.92
CA GLY A 56 -1.09 21.47 -11.59
C GLY A 56 -0.53 20.48 -10.56
N GLY A 57 -0.40 20.99 -9.33
CA GLY A 57 0.11 20.25 -8.18
C GLY A 57 0.26 21.16 -6.97
N ILE A 58 0.63 20.54 -5.85
CA ILE A 58 0.86 21.24 -4.59
C ILE A 58 2.33 21.17 -4.18
N VAL A 59 2.77 22.19 -3.45
CA VAL A 59 4.06 22.22 -2.74
C VAL A 59 3.76 22.45 -1.27
N GLU A 60 4.19 21.53 -0.43
CA GLU A 60 3.96 21.60 1.02
C GLU A 60 5.25 21.28 1.79
N GLU A 61 5.28 21.73 3.04
CA GLU A 61 6.34 21.35 3.98
C GLU A 61 6.30 19.84 4.20
N ARG A 62 7.47 19.19 4.09
CA ARG A 62 7.59 17.78 4.47
C ARG A 62 7.52 17.69 5.98
N ILE A 63 6.51 16.97 6.48
CA ILE A 63 6.40 16.67 7.90
C ILE A 63 7.45 15.61 8.25
N GLU A 64 8.24 15.88 9.29
CA GLU A 64 9.34 15.02 9.74
C GLU A 64 9.22 14.75 11.26
N GLY A 65 9.77 13.62 11.71
CA GLY A 65 9.83 13.25 13.12
C GLY A 65 10.54 11.92 13.32
N GLU A 66 11.11 11.70 14.52
CA GLU A 66 11.78 10.43 14.85
C GLU A 66 10.80 9.25 14.89
N ASP A 67 9.60 9.49 15.43
CA ASP A 67 8.51 8.53 15.44
C ASP A 67 7.42 9.00 14.47
N PHE A 68 7.49 8.49 13.23
CA PHE A 68 6.67 8.88 12.08
C PHE A 68 5.86 7.68 11.58
N ARG A 69 4.57 7.88 11.30
CA ARG A 69 3.67 6.88 10.73
C ARG A 69 2.82 7.52 9.63
N SER A 70 2.36 6.70 8.69
CA SER A 70 1.48 7.14 7.59
C SER A 70 0.13 6.42 7.65
N PRO A 71 -0.75 6.73 8.62
CA PRO A 71 -2.02 6.04 8.70
C PRO A 71 -3.06 6.64 7.75
N SER A 72 -4.20 5.96 7.61
CA SER A 72 -5.35 6.44 6.84
C SER A 72 -6.67 6.10 7.55
N ALA A 73 -7.73 6.81 7.20
CA ALA A 73 -9.09 6.51 7.63
C ALA A 73 -10.02 6.43 6.42
N GLN A 74 -10.80 5.35 6.32
CA GLN A 74 -11.86 5.23 5.31
C GLN A 74 -13.19 5.70 5.89
N LEU A 75 -13.96 6.38 5.05
CA LEU A 75 -15.27 6.91 5.37
C LEU A 75 -16.32 6.48 4.35
N ARG A 76 -17.57 6.52 4.78
CA ARG A 76 -18.74 6.47 3.91
C ARG A 76 -19.62 7.68 4.18
N ILE A 77 -19.99 8.37 3.12
CA ILE A 77 -20.93 9.49 3.16
C ILE A 77 -22.24 9.05 2.48
N SER A 78 -23.34 9.08 3.23
CA SER A 78 -24.66 8.71 2.71
C SER A 78 -25.28 9.86 1.89
N PRO A 79 -26.29 9.58 1.05
CA PRO A 79 -27.06 10.62 0.36
C PRO A 79 -27.73 11.64 1.30
N SER A 80 -27.96 11.29 2.56
CA SER A 80 -28.50 12.21 3.58
C SER A 80 -27.42 13.01 4.32
N GLY A 81 -26.15 12.89 3.92
CA GLY A 81 -25.02 13.57 4.54
C GLY A 81 -24.53 12.95 5.86
N GLN A 82 -24.96 11.73 6.19
CA GLN A 82 -24.40 11.00 7.33
C GLN A 82 -22.99 10.53 6.98
N VAL A 83 -22.04 10.74 7.90
CA VAL A 83 -20.63 10.37 7.73
C VAL A 83 -20.30 9.29 8.74
N GLU A 84 -19.77 8.19 8.24
CA GLU A 84 -19.39 7.01 9.02
C GLU A 84 -17.91 6.73 8.82
N ILE A 85 -17.19 6.42 9.90
CA ILE A 85 -15.83 5.88 9.83
C ILE A 85 -15.95 4.38 9.67
N LEU A 86 -15.40 3.84 8.58
CA LEU A 86 -15.45 2.42 8.30
C LEU A 86 -14.25 1.67 8.88
N SER A 87 -13.07 2.28 8.85
CA SER A 87 -11.82 1.63 9.22
C SER A 87 -10.68 2.64 9.33
N THR A 88 -9.67 2.33 10.15
CA THR A 88 -8.37 3.01 10.11
C THR A 88 -7.27 2.01 9.77
N HIS A 89 -6.21 2.47 9.11
CA HIS A 89 -5.11 1.61 8.69
C HIS A 89 -3.76 2.25 8.95
N ASP A 90 -2.77 1.40 9.19
CA ASP A 90 -1.37 1.76 9.02
C ASP A 90 -0.92 1.38 7.62
N GLN A 91 -0.53 2.37 6.81
CA GLN A 91 -0.05 2.11 5.46
C GLN A 91 1.37 1.55 5.52
N VAL A 92 1.61 0.52 4.71
CA VAL A 92 2.94 -0.01 4.44
C VAL A 92 3.45 0.70 3.20
N LEU A 93 4.41 1.60 3.40
CA LEU A 93 5.02 2.38 2.33
C LEU A 93 6.43 1.88 2.02
N GLY A 94 6.87 2.08 0.78
CA GLY A 94 8.22 1.82 0.31
C GLY A 94 8.56 2.73 -0.88
N GLY A 95 9.33 2.22 -1.84
CA GLY A 95 9.90 3.06 -2.90
C GLY A 95 11.14 3.83 -2.43
N PRO A 96 11.79 4.62 -3.32
CA PRO A 96 13.07 5.28 -3.04
C PRO A 96 12.99 6.28 -1.89
N HIS A 97 11.84 6.94 -1.69
CA HIS A 97 11.65 7.93 -0.64
C HIS A 97 10.54 7.57 0.35
N GLY A 98 10.06 6.32 0.33
CA GLY A 98 9.06 5.84 1.29
C GLY A 98 7.66 6.41 1.05
N GLN A 99 7.32 6.75 -0.20
CA GLN A 99 6.02 7.33 -0.55
C GLN A 99 5.13 6.36 -1.33
N THR A 100 5.69 5.28 -1.86
CA THR A 100 4.95 4.29 -2.65
C THR A 100 4.13 3.37 -1.75
N TYR A 101 2.83 3.27 -1.99
CA TYR A 101 1.95 2.36 -1.24
C TYR A 101 2.17 0.90 -1.64
N PHE A 102 2.37 0.01 -0.65
CA PHE A 102 2.49 -1.45 -0.86
C PHE A 102 1.42 -2.28 -0.15
N GLY A 103 0.62 -1.68 0.73
CA GLY A 103 -0.38 -2.40 1.49
C GLY A 103 -0.71 -1.73 2.81
N CYS A 104 -1.37 -2.45 3.69
CA CYS A 104 -1.78 -1.92 4.98
C CYS A 104 -1.87 -2.97 6.07
N ARG A 105 -1.87 -2.48 7.31
CA ARG A 105 -2.27 -3.22 8.51
C ARG A 105 -3.56 -2.61 9.05
N PHE A 106 -4.44 -3.46 9.54
CA PHE A 106 -5.73 -3.08 10.09
C PHE A 106 -5.99 -3.79 11.42
N PRO A 107 -6.59 -3.09 12.40
CA PRO A 107 -6.75 -1.63 12.46
C PRO A 107 -5.41 -0.85 12.50
N ALA A 108 -5.45 0.47 12.40
CA ALA A 108 -4.29 1.30 12.74
C ALA A 108 -3.98 1.21 14.24
N ASP A 109 -2.75 1.53 14.63
CA ASP A 109 -2.32 1.53 16.03
C ASP A 109 -3.27 2.34 16.94
N SER A 110 -3.69 1.71 18.04
CA SER A 110 -4.58 2.27 19.05
C SER A 110 -4.11 3.60 19.65
N GLU A 111 -2.80 3.89 19.64
CA GLU A 111 -2.25 5.14 20.19
C GLU A 111 -2.66 6.40 19.39
N TYR A 112 -3.03 6.25 18.12
CA TYR A 112 -3.47 7.38 17.28
C TYR A 112 -4.74 7.12 16.45
N ALA A 113 -5.15 5.86 16.28
CA ALA A 113 -6.33 5.49 15.49
C ALA A 113 -7.61 6.28 15.87
N PRO A 114 -7.98 6.43 17.17
CA PRO A 114 -9.15 7.23 17.53
C PRO A 114 -9.00 8.71 17.15
N ARG A 115 -7.78 9.24 17.23
CA ARG A 115 -7.50 10.65 16.91
C ARG A 115 -7.62 10.91 15.41
N ILE A 116 -7.07 10.04 14.57
CA ILE A 116 -7.23 10.18 13.11
C ILE A 116 -8.68 9.95 12.67
N ALA A 117 -9.43 9.07 13.32
CA ALA A 117 -10.85 8.88 13.06
C ALA A 117 -11.65 10.15 13.37
N ALA A 118 -11.35 10.82 14.49
CA ALA A 118 -11.98 12.08 14.86
C ALA A 118 -11.65 13.22 13.87
N GLU A 119 -10.40 13.33 13.42
CA GLU A 119 -10.00 14.32 12.40
C GLU A 119 -10.63 14.01 11.04
N ALA A 120 -10.64 12.74 10.63
CA ALA A 120 -11.28 12.30 9.39
C ALA A 120 -12.77 12.62 9.39
N LEU A 121 -13.46 12.48 10.53
CA LEU A 121 -14.88 12.83 10.64
C LEU A 121 -15.14 14.32 10.38
N LYS A 122 -14.22 15.22 10.75
CA LYS A 122 -14.34 16.65 10.43
C LYS A 122 -14.23 16.87 8.92
N VAL A 123 -13.26 16.21 8.27
CA VAL A 123 -13.08 16.24 6.81
C VAL A 123 -14.32 15.70 6.11
N GLY A 124 -14.79 14.51 6.50
CA GLY A 124 -15.99 13.89 5.93
C GLY A 124 -17.25 14.75 6.08
N ARG A 125 -17.45 15.41 7.23
CA ARG A 125 -18.56 16.36 7.43
C ARG A 125 -18.45 17.58 6.52
N ARG A 126 -17.23 18.06 6.23
CA ARG A 126 -17.04 19.12 5.24
C ARG A 126 -17.36 18.62 3.85
N LEU A 127 -16.83 17.47 3.44
CA LEU A 127 -17.09 16.85 2.13
C LEU A 127 -18.59 16.59 1.90
N ALA A 128 -19.32 16.14 2.92
CA ALA A 128 -20.77 15.96 2.85
C ALA A 128 -21.51 17.27 2.54
N ARG A 129 -21.06 18.42 3.08
CA ARG A 129 -21.64 19.74 2.76
C ARG A 129 -21.34 20.18 1.33
N GLU A 130 -20.23 19.73 0.76
CA GLU A 130 -19.89 19.93 -0.65
C GLU A 130 -20.62 18.95 -1.59
N GLY A 131 -21.45 18.05 -1.06
CA GLY A 131 -22.27 17.12 -1.85
C GLY A 131 -21.59 15.80 -2.23
N VAL A 132 -20.45 15.46 -1.59
CA VAL A 132 -19.79 14.16 -1.81
C VAL A 132 -20.66 13.03 -1.25
N ILE A 133 -20.82 11.96 -2.03
CA ILE A 133 -21.57 10.75 -1.68
C ILE A 133 -20.70 9.52 -1.99
N GLY A 134 -20.76 8.51 -1.13
CA GLY A 134 -20.07 7.24 -1.33
C GLY A 134 -18.83 7.09 -0.45
N ARG A 135 -17.89 6.26 -0.91
CA ARG A 135 -16.66 5.95 -0.17
C ARG A 135 -15.57 6.97 -0.46
N CYS A 136 -14.88 7.37 0.58
CA CYS A 136 -13.66 8.16 0.49
C CYS A 136 -12.67 7.76 1.58
N ALA A 137 -11.43 8.23 1.46
CA ALA A 137 -10.43 8.08 2.49
C ALA A 137 -9.71 9.41 2.75
N VAL A 138 -9.14 9.53 3.94
CA VAL A 138 -8.23 10.61 4.31
C VAL A 138 -6.92 9.97 4.74
N ASP A 139 -5.84 10.39 4.10
CA ASP A 139 -4.49 9.95 4.46
C ASP A 139 -3.86 10.95 5.41
N PHE A 140 -3.13 10.42 6.37
CA PHE A 140 -2.49 11.18 7.41
C PHE A 140 -0.99 10.87 7.45
N VAL A 141 -0.25 11.85 7.92
CA VAL A 141 1.02 11.62 8.61
C VAL A 141 0.77 11.81 10.10
N ALA A 142 1.22 10.87 10.92
CA ALA A 142 1.21 10.99 12.37
C ALA A 142 2.66 11.02 12.88
N VAL A 143 3.02 12.04 13.63
CA VAL A 143 4.34 12.16 14.26
C VAL A 143 4.21 12.33 15.77
N ARG A 144 5.08 11.67 16.54
CA ARG A 144 5.12 11.87 17.99
C ARG A 144 5.90 13.13 18.33
N GLN A 145 5.24 14.09 18.98
CA GLN A 145 5.84 15.33 19.46
C GLN A 145 5.55 15.50 20.94
N LYS A 146 6.60 15.68 21.75
CA LYS A 146 6.48 15.84 23.22
C LYS A 146 5.68 14.71 23.90
N GLY A 147 5.80 13.49 23.38
CA GLY A 147 5.12 12.30 23.89
C GLY A 147 3.73 12.03 23.29
N GLU A 148 3.16 12.97 22.53
CA GLU A 148 1.82 12.83 21.93
C GLU A 148 1.87 12.66 20.42
N TRP A 149 1.00 11.80 19.88
CA TRP A 149 0.82 11.67 18.44
C TRP A 149 0.04 12.83 17.85
N GLN A 150 0.65 13.59 16.94
CA GLN A 150 0.00 14.67 16.20
C GLN A 150 -0.28 14.23 14.77
N PRO A 151 -1.57 14.09 14.38
CA PRO A 151 -1.94 13.75 13.02
C PRO A 151 -2.05 15.00 12.14
N TYR A 152 -1.61 14.87 10.90
CA TYR A 152 -1.69 15.85 9.85
C TYR A 152 -2.38 15.20 8.65
N ALA A 153 -3.56 15.70 8.27
CA ALA A 153 -4.22 15.23 7.06
C ALA A 153 -3.46 15.76 5.84
N ILE A 154 -3.08 14.87 4.93
CA ILE A 154 -2.21 15.20 3.79
C ILE A 154 -2.85 14.93 2.42
N GLU A 155 -3.92 14.13 2.36
CA GLU A 155 -4.60 13.79 1.11
C GLU A 155 -6.04 13.35 1.37
N ILE A 156 -6.94 13.64 0.43
CA ILE A 156 -8.27 13.06 0.36
C ILE A 156 -8.41 12.20 -0.90
N ASN A 157 -9.01 11.03 -0.74
CA ASN A 157 -9.22 10.08 -1.83
C ASN A 157 -10.72 9.87 -2.03
N LEU A 158 -11.31 10.52 -3.05
CA LEU A 158 -12.75 10.46 -3.35
C LEU A 158 -13.11 9.27 -4.25
N ARG A 159 -12.69 8.06 -3.84
CA ARG A 159 -12.87 6.80 -4.56
C ARG A 159 -12.64 5.60 -3.63
N CYS A 160 -12.90 4.40 -4.13
CA CYS A 160 -12.38 3.18 -3.50
C CYS A 160 -10.86 3.11 -3.71
N GLY A 161 -10.11 2.85 -2.63
CA GLY A 161 -8.65 2.72 -2.63
C GLY A 161 -8.19 1.31 -2.27
N GLY A 162 -6.87 1.12 -2.16
CA GLY A 162 -6.26 -0.18 -1.85
C GLY A 162 -6.60 -0.74 -0.46
N THR A 163 -7.16 0.08 0.43
CA THR A 163 -7.67 -0.33 1.74
C THR A 163 -9.16 -0.69 1.71
N THR A 164 -9.86 -0.45 0.59
CA THR A 164 -11.30 -0.69 0.49
C THR A 164 -11.63 -2.17 0.34
N HIS A 165 -10.96 -2.90 -0.55
CA HIS A 165 -11.25 -4.32 -0.75
C HIS A 165 -10.87 -5.21 0.43
N PRO A 166 -9.76 -5.01 1.18
CA PRO A 166 -9.47 -5.83 2.36
C PRO A 166 -10.51 -5.61 3.46
N PHE A 167 -10.96 -4.37 3.66
CA PHE A 167 -12.03 -4.07 4.61
C PHE A 167 -13.35 -4.71 4.20
N MET A 168 -13.70 -4.68 2.90
CA MET A 168 -14.89 -5.40 2.40
C MET A 168 -14.76 -6.91 2.59
N ALA A 169 -13.57 -7.48 2.40
CA ALA A 169 -13.33 -8.91 2.61
C ALA A 169 -13.57 -9.30 4.08
N ILE A 170 -12.91 -8.65 5.04
CA ILE A 170 -13.09 -8.99 6.47
C ILE A 170 -14.54 -8.77 6.93
N SER A 171 -15.19 -7.67 6.52
CA SER A 171 -16.58 -7.41 6.91
C SER A 171 -17.57 -8.40 6.31
N THR A 172 -17.35 -8.85 5.07
CA THR A 172 -18.23 -9.84 4.43
C THR A 172 -18.00 -11.26 4.95
N LEU A 173 -16.75 -11.59 5.27
CA LEU A 173 -16.39 -12.94 5.72
C LEU A 173 -16.75 -13.21 7.19
N THR A 174 -16.89 -12.16 8.00
CA THR A 174 -17.09 -12.27 9.46
C THR A 174 -18.37 -11.59 9.97
N ASP A 175 -19.08 -10.86 9.11
CA ASP A 175 -20.19 -9.96 9.50
C ASP A 175 -19.82 -8.98 10.64
N GLY A 176 -18.52 -8.71 10.82
CA GLY A 176 -18.02 -7.89 11.90
C GLY A 176 -18.13 -6.39 11.66
N ALA A 177 -17.90 -5.63 12.72
CA ALA A 177 -17.98 -4.17 12.73
C ALA A 177 -16.73 -3.54 13.36
N TYR A 178 -16.36 -2.36 12.86
CA TYR A 178 -15.27 -1.55 13.38
C TYR A 178 -15.80 -0.49 14.37
N ASP A 179 -15.20 -0.41 15.55
CA ASP A 179 -15.37 0.69 16.50
C ASP A 179 -14.20 1.67 16.39
N PRO A 180 -14.40 2.90 15.87
CA PRO A 180 -13.35 3.90 15.72
C PRO A 180 -12.85 4.49 17.05
N LEU A 181 -13.61 4.40 18.14
CA LEU A 181 -13.19 4.90 19.45
C LEU A 181 -12.28 3.89 20.16
N ALA A 182 -12.60 2.60 20.06
CA ALA A 182 -11.77 1.53 20.57
C ALA A 182 -10.58 1.21 19.66
N ALA A 183 -10.67 1.58 18.38
CA ALA A 183 -9.76 1.15 17.32
C ALA A 183 -9.73 -0.36 17.13
N GLU A 184 -10.91 -1.00 17.24
CA GLU A 184 -11.06 -2.45 17.21
C GLU A 184 -12.08 -2.86 16.16
N PHE A 185 -11.84 -4.00 15.51
CA PHE A 185 -12.86 -4.68 14.70
C PHE A 185 -13.26 -5.97 15.39
N ARG A 186 -14.57 -6.20 15.52
CA ARG A 186 -15.13 -7.34 16.23
C ARG A 186 -16.15 -8.09 15.39
N THR A 187 -16.09 -9.41 15.45
CA THR A 187 -17.11 -10.31 14.91
C THR A 187 -18.40 -10.18 15.74
N PRO A 188 -19.55 -10.70 15.26
CA PRO A 188 -20.79 -10.76 16.05
C PRO A 188 -20.64 -11.51 17.39
N LEU A 189 -19.69 -12.46 17.47
CA LEU A 189 -19.36 -13.19 18.70
C LEU A 189 -18.42 -12.42 19.63
N GLY A 190 -17.90 -11.28 19.18
CA GLY A 190 -17.06 -10.37 19.96
C GLY A 190 -15.55 -10.58 19.77
N ASP A 191 -15.15 -11.55 18.95
CA ASP A 191 -13.75 -11.85 18.67
C ASP A 191 -13.08 -10.70 17.93
N LEU A 192 -11.85 -10.36 18.34
CA LEU A 192 -11.06 -9.35 17.64
C LEU A 192 -10.53 -9.94 16.34
N LYS A 193 -10.56 -9.14 15.27
CA LYS A 193 -9.95 -9.53 13.99
C LYS A 193 -9.07 -8.42 13.45
N HIS A 194 -7.97 -8.83 12.87
CA HIS A 194 -6.95 -7.95 12.31
C HIS A 194 -6.57 -8.48 10.94
N TYR A 195 -6.01 -7.61 10.09
CA TYR A 195 -5.41 -8.09 8.85
C TYR A 195 -4.15 -7.37 8.43
N VAL A 196 -3.36 -8.07 7.62
CA VAL A 196 -2.33 -7.50 6.76
C VAL A 196 -2.77 -7.72 5.32
N ALA A 197 -2.82 -6.67 4.53
CA ALA A 197 -3.26 -6.74 3.14
C ALA A 197 -2.29 -6.06 2.19
N THR A 198 -2.20 -6.61 0.98
CA THR A 198 -1.40 -6.06 -0.13
C THR A 198 -2.04 -6.42 -1.45
N ASP A 199 -1.92 -5.55 -2.43
CA ASP A 199 -2.12 -5.78 -3.86
C ASP A 199 -0.79 -5.78 -4.62
N HIS A 200 0.33 -5.74 -3.90
CA HIS A 200 1.71 -5.61 -4.38
C HIS A 200 2.60 -6.77 -3.90
N LEU A 201 2.05 -7.97 -3.68
CA LEU A 201 2.90 -9.13 -3.50
C LEU A 201 3.40 -9.57 -4.88
N ASP A 202 4.51 -8.97 -5.31
CA ASP A 202 5.12 -9.25 -6.60
C ASP A 202 6.61 -9.55 -6.52
N ALA A 203 7.05 -10.37 -7.47
CA ALA A 203 8.44 -10.63 -7.77
C ALA A 203 8.54 -11.11 -9.22
N PRO A 204 9.56 -10.72 -10.00
CA PRO A 204 9.72 -11.21 -11.37
C PRO A 204 9.68 -12.74 -11.49
N ALA A 205 10.21 -13.44 -10.49
CA ALA A 205 10.22 -14.90 -10.44
C ALA A 205 8.82 -15.53 -10.26
N TYR A 206 7.84 -14.80 -9.73
CA TYR A 206 6.48 -15.31 -9.55
C TYR A 206 5.75 -15.53 -10.88
N SER A 207 6.19 -14.90 -11.97
CA SER A 207 5.66 -15.16 -13.32
C SER A 207 5.85 -16.61 -13.80
N ALA A 208 6.71 -17.38 -13.12
CA ALA A 208 6.89 -18.80 -13.37
C ALA A 208 5.84 -19.69 -12.69
N LEU A 209 4.96 -19.13 -11.86
CA LEU A 209 3.92 -19.83 -11.12
C LEU A 209 2.55 -19.65 -11.79
N THR A 210 1.69 -20.64 -11.60
CA THR A 210 0.30 -20.60 -12.06
C THR A 210 -0.67 -20.33 -10.90
N PRO A 211 -1.89 -19.84 -11.19
CA PRO A 211 -2.99 -19.82 -10.22
C PRO A 211 -3.19 -21.13 -9.47
N ASP A 212 -3.07 -22.27 -10.16
CA ASP A 212 -3.26 -23.59 -9.54
C ASP A 212 -2.16 -23.88 -8.52
N ASP A 213 -0.89 -23.59 -8.84
CA ASP A 213 0.23 -23.74 -7.88
C ASP A 213 0.01 -22.92 -6.60
N LEU A 214 -0.55 -21.71 -6.73
CA LEU A 214 -0.89 -20.85 -5.60
C LEU A 214 -1.99 -21.47 -4.73
N LEU A 215 -3.07 -21.94 -5.36
CA LEU A 215 -4.21 -22.53 -4.65
C LEU A 215 -3.81 -23.84 -3.95
N ASP A 216 -3.00 -24.67 -4.61
CA ASP A 216 -2.47 -25.92 -4.05
C ASP A 216 -1.66 -25.63 -2.78
N VAL A 217 -0.73 -24.66 -2.83
CA VAL A 217 0.06 -24.30 -1.65
C VAL A 217 -0.78 -23.78 -0.49
N VAL A 218 -1.79 -22.96 -0.79
CA VAL A 218 -2.68 -22.41 0.23
C VAL A 218 -3.45 -23.54 0.93
N GLY A 219 -3.87 -24.56 0.17
CA GLY A 219 -4.48 -25.77 0.72
C GLY A 219 -3.50 -26.62 1.53
N GLU A 220 -2.36 -26.99 0.95
CA GLU A 220 -1.34 -27.86 1.57
C GLU A 220 -0.78 -27.30 2.88
N ARG A 221 -0.66 -25.96 2.97
CA ARG A 221 -0.16 -25.26 4.16
C ARG A 221 -1.27 -24.87 5.13
N SER A 222 -2.54 -25.18 4.81
CA SER A 222 -3.70 -24.76 5.62
C SER A 222 -3.71 -23.25 5.87
N LEU A 223 -3.34 -22.46 4.85
CA LEU A 223 -3.33 -20.99 4.90
C LEU A 223 -4.64 -20.36 4.43
N GLY A 224 -5.49 -21.16 3.78
CA GLY A 224 -6.79 -20.70 3.28
C GLY A 224 -7.72 -20.25 4.40
N TRP A 225 -8.87 -19.70 4.00
CA TRP A 225 -9.90 -19.26 4.93
C TRP A 225 -10.47 -20.44 5.74
N ASP A 226 -10.44 -20.31 7.06
CA ASP A 226 -11.11 -21.17 8.04
C ASP A 226 -12.37 -20.43 8.53
N ALA A 227 -13.55 -20.97 8.22
CA ALA A 227 -14.82 -20.36 8.56
C ALA A 227 -15.23 -20.56 10.02
N GLU A 228 -14.69 -21.56 10.73
CA GLU A 228 -14.96 -21.75 12.16
C GLU A 228 -14.15 -20.76 12.99
N ARG A 229 -12.89 -20.56 12.58
CA ARG A 229 -12.00 -19.59 13.23
C ARG A 229 -12.19 -18.18 12.71
N GLU A 230 -12.82 -17.99 11.55
CA GLU A 230 -12.86 -16.72 10.83
C GLU A 230 -11.46 -16.10 10.65
N ALA A 231 -10.50 -16.92 10.19
CA ALA A 231 -9.10 -16.55 10.02
C ALA A 231 -8.50 -17.24 8.79
N GLY A 232 -7.40 -16.70 8.27
CA GLY A 232 -6.71 -17.24 7.09
C GLY A 232 -6.52 -16.19 5.99
N VAL A 233 -6.05 -16.64 4.83
CA VAL A 233 -5.75 -15.78 3.68
C VAL A 233 -6.91 -15.76 2.70
N ALA A 234 -7.42 -14.56 2.43
CA ALA A 234 -8.29 -14.29 1.29
C ALA A 234 -7.46 -13.74 0.12
N LEU A 235 -7.34 -14.52 -0.96
CA LEU A 235 -6.61 -14.13 -2.16
C LEU A 235 -7.46 -13.23 -3.07
N HIS A 236 -6.82 -12.29 -3.75
CA HIS A 236 -7.43 -11.49 -4.81
C HIS A 236 -6.44 -11.23 -5.94
N MET A 237 -6.95 -10.93 -7.14
CA MET A 237 -6.14 -10.76 -8.36
C MET A 237 -5.28 -11.99 -8.73
N VAL A 238 -5.72 -13.20 -8.39
CA VAL A 238 -4.95 -14.45 -8.62
C VAL A 238 -4.52 -14.63 -10.08
N SER A 239 -5.35 -14.19 -11.04
CA SER A 239 -5.03 -14.26 -12.47
C SER A 239 -3.81 -13.42 -12.89
N ALA A 240 -3.43 -12.40 -12.09
CA ALA A 240 -2.27 -11.56 -12.37
C ALA A 240 -0.93 -12.28 -12.10
N LEU A 241 -0.94 -13.41 -11.40
CA LEU A 241 0.27 -14.17 -11.06
C LEU A 241 1.04 -14.60 -12.31
N ALA A 242 0.36 -15.28 -13.24
CA ALA A 242 1.01 -15.80 -14.44
C ALA A 242 1.41 -14.71 -15.44
N VAL A 243 0.74 -13.55 -15.41
CA VAL A 243 0.95 -12.47 -16.40
C VAL A 243 1.96 -11.43 -15.91
N ALA A 244 1.89 -11.07 -14.64
CA ALA A 244 2.63 -9.96 -14.06
C ALA A 244 3.50 -10.37 -12.86
N GLY A 245 3.49 -11.66 -12.46
CA GLY A 245 4.19 -12.11 -11.26
C GLY A 245 3.68 -11.44 -10.00
N ARG A 246 2.38 -11.09 -9.96
CA ARG A 246 1.76 -10.31 -8.88
C ARG A 246 0.53 -11.00 -8.34
N ILE A 247 0.40 -10.99 -7.01
CA ILE A 247 -0.77 -11.46 -6.28
C ILE A 247 -1.21 -10.36 -5.31
N GLY A 248 -2.51 -10.29 -5.04
CA GLY A 248 -3.00 -9.59 -3.87
C GLY A 248 -3.55 -10.56 -2.83
N LEU A 249 -3.43 -10.21 -1.56
CA LEU A 249 -3.98 -11.00 -0.47
C LEU A 249 -4.41 -10.13 0.72
N THR A 250 -5.35 -10.65 1.50
CA THR A 250 -5.73 -10.16 2.81
C THR A 250 -5.59 -11.31 3.81
N ALA A 251 -4.58 -11.23 4.67
CA ALA A 251 -4.32 -12.24 5.70
C ALA A 251 -5.00 -11.81 7.00
N ILE A 252 -6.04 -12.54 7.41
CA ILE A 252 -6.90 -12.24 8.57
C ILE A 252 -6.52 -13.16 9.74
N GLY A 253 -6.36 -12.60 10.93
CA GLY A 253 -6.09 -13.36 12.16
C GLY A 253 -6.72 -12.72 13.39
N ASP A 254 -6.66 -13.44 14.52
CA ASP A 254 -7.21 -13.02 15.81
C ASP A 254 -6.35 -11.95 16.49
N THR A 255 -5.10 -11.84 16.04
CA THR A 255 -4.10 -10.91 16.56
C THR A 255 -3.29 -10.27 15.42
N PRO A 256 -2.61 -9.12 15.65
CA PRO A 256 -1.79 -8.52 14.61
C PRO A 256 -0.62 -9.42 14.22
N SER A 257 -0.06 -10.15 15.18
CA SER A 257 1.05 -11.08 14.98
C SER A 257 0.64 -12.30 14.14
N GLU A 258 -0.56 -12.84 14.35
CA GLU A 258 -1.09 -13.94 13.54
C GLU A 258 -1.34 -13.52 12.09
N ALA A 259 -2.03 -12.39 11.87
CA ALA A 259 -2.24 -11.85 10.52
C ALA A 259 -0.90 -11.63 9.79
N GLN A 260 0.11 -11.11 10.50
CA GLN A 260 1.46 -10.92 9.97
C GLN A 260 2.19 -12.25 9.73
N ALA A 261 1.94 -13.29 10.52
CA ALA A 261 2.50 -14.62 10.33
C ALA A 261 1.92 -15.30 9.08
N LEU A 262 0.60 -15.26 8.91
CA LEU A 262 -0.08 -15.77 7.71
C LEU A 262 0.43 -15.12 6.43
N TYR A 263 0.56 -13.78 6.43
CA TYR A 263 1.16 -13.03 5.31
C TYR A 263 2.59 -13.53 5.00
N ARG A 264 3.44 -13.66 6.04
CA ARG A 264 4.83 -14.06 5.86
C ARG A 264 4.96 -15.49 5.36
N GLU A 265 4.16 -16.41 5.90
CA GLU A 265 4.20 -17.82 5.52
C GLU A 265 3.82 -18.01 4.04
N LEU A 266 2.77 -17.33 3.58
CA LEU A 266 2.39 -17.37 2.16
C LEU A 266 3.50 -16.78 1.28
N LYS A 267 4.02 -15.59 1.64
CA LYS A 267 5.12 -14.97 0.89
C LYS A 267 6.35 -15.88 0.80
N GLN A 268 6.79 -16.44 1.92
CA GLN A 268 7.96 -17.32 1.98
C GLN A 268 7.74 -18.59 1.16
N THR A 269 6.52 -19.14 1.17
CA THR A 269 6.20 -20.32 0.37
C THR A 269 6.25 -20.00 -1.13
N LEU A 270 5.71 -18.86 -1.55
CA LEU A 270 5.77 -18.41 -2.95
C LEU A 270 7.21 -18.12 -3.40
N ASP A 271 8.01 -17.45 -2.56
CA ASP A 271 9.44 -17.24 -2.80
C ASP A 271 10.16 -18.59 -3.02
N GLY A 272 9.86 -19.59 -2.19
CA GLY A 272 10.42 -20.93 -2.29
C GLY A 272 9.97 -21.70 -3.55
N LEU A 273 8.70 -21.59 -3.93
CA LEU A 273 8.18 -22.19 -5.17
C LEU A 273 8.82 -21.57 -6.41
N ALA A 274 8.83 -20.24 -6.48
CA ALA A 274 9.37 -19.51 -7.61
C ALA A 274 10.87 -19.79 -7.80
N ALA A 275 11.63 -19.90 -6.70
CA ALA A 275 13.04 -20.30 -6.75
C ALA A 275 13.23 -21.72 -7.34
N LYS A 276 12.39 -22.69 -6.96
CA LYS A 276 12.43 -24.06 -7.51
C LYS A 276 12.02 -24.12 -8.99
N ALA A 277 10.99 -23.37 -9.36
CA ALA A 277 10.53 -23.26 -10.75
C ALA A 277 11.61 -22.63 -11.64
N GLY A 278 12.25 -21.55 -11.19
CA GLY A 278 13.36 -20.90 -11.90
C GLY A 278 14.58 -21.80 -12.10
N VAL A 279 14.93 -22.63 -11.11
CA VAL A 279 16.00 -23.64 -11.26
C VAL A 279 15.62 -24.70 -12.29
N THR A 280 14.37 -25.12 -12.32
CA THR A 280 13.87 -26.13 -13.27
C THR A 280 13.87 -25.58 -14.69
N TYR A 281 13.40 -24.34 -14.88
CA TYR A 281 13.42 -23.66 -16.18
C TYR A 281 14.86 -23.44 -16.69
N SER A 282 15.79 -23.03 -15.81
CA SER A 282 17.20 -22.87 -16.16
C SER A 282 17.88 -24.19 -16.57
N ARG A 283 17.50 -25.33 -15.95
CA ARG A 283 18.02 -26.65 -16.32
C ARG A 283 17.47 -27.18 -17.65
N LEU A 284 16.27 -26.75 -18.04
CA LEU A 284 15.61 -27.16 -19.28
C LEU A 284 16.00 -26.29 -20.50
N GLN A 285 16.62 -25.12 -20.29
CA GLN A 285 17.18 -24.36 -21.41
C GLN A 285 18.42 -25.06 -22.00
N PRO A 286 18.49 -25.25 -23.33
CA PRO A 286 19.70 -25.76 -23.96
C PRO A 286 20.85 -24.78 -23.69
N ARG A 287 21.96 -25.28 -23.14
CA ARG A 287 23.20 -24.50 -23.04
C ARG A 287 23.55 -23.98 -24.42
N ALA A 288 23.62 -22.66 -24.58
CA ALA A 288 24.11 -22.04 -25.80
C ALA A 288 25.46 -22.69 -26.17
N PRO A 289 25.65 -23.15 -27.42
CA PRO A 289 26.90 -23.77 -27.81
C PRO A 289 28.02 -22.76 -27.62
N ALA A 290 29.07 -23.16 -26.91
CA ALA A 290 30.26 -22.34 -26.72
C ALA A 290 30.75 -21.86 -28.10
N ALA A 291 30.75 -20.54 -28.31
CA ALA A 291 31.24 -19.95 -29.54
C ALA A 291 32.68 -20.40 -29.77
N ARG A 292 32.90 -21.25 -30.79
CA ARG A 292 34.23 -21.59 -31.25
C ARG A 292 34.88 -20.31 -31.77
N VAL A 293 35.89 -19.83 -31.06
CA VAL A 293 36.76 -18.74 -31.51
C VAL A 293 37.42 -19.19 -32.82
N ALA A 294 37.00 -18.62 -33.94
CA ALA A 294 37.66 -18.80 -35.21
C ALA A 294 38.97 -18.00 -35.18
N GLY A 295 40.10 -18.71 -35.29
CA GLY A 295 41.43 -18.09 -35.41
C GLY A 295 41.56 -17.21 -36.66
N PRO A 296 42.52 -16.27 -36.67
CA PRO A 296 42.62 -15.25 -37.70
C PRO A 296 43.00 -15.87 -39.05
N ARG A 297 42.22 -15.57 -40.10
CA ARG A 297 42.61 -15.81 -41.48
C ARG A 297 43.38 -14.60 -41.99
N THR A 298 44.64 -14.83 -42.35
CA THR A 298 45.54 -13.92 -43.04
C THR A 298 45.10 -13.66 -44.48
N ARG A 299 45.08 -12.38 -44.87
CA ARG A 299 45.65 -11.87 -46.13
C ARG A 299 46.21 -10.48 -45.88
#